data_AF-A0A922MY38-F1
#
_entry.id   AF-A0A922MY38-F1
#
_cell.length_a   1.000
_cell.length_b   1.000
_cell.length_c   1.000
_cell.angle_alpha   90.00
_cell.angle_beta   90.00
_cell.angle_gamma   90.00
#
_symmetry.space_group_name_H-M   'P 1'
#
loop_
_entity.id
_entity.type
_entity.pdbx_description
1 polymer ?
#
loop_
_entity_poly.entity_id
_entity_poly.type
_entity_poly.pdbx_seq_one_letter_code
_entity_poly.pdbx_strand_id
1 'polypeptide(L)'
;MLRAPLATRGQVLYLLQNETEMRLEDRVAFACIFLPDSALHEYVRATSAELCGRGALGGVLLTGAGLDALPLLQRWLEATGDVQSVALVAARCFTPDLLRDPRTLNWLDRYDTYTRDTLLLWNLLLRKLRNRERSISYFKGYS
;
A
#
# COMPACT_ATOMS: atom_id res chain seq x y z
N MET A 1 -4.26 42.12 16.29
CA MET A 1 -4.08 40.82 15.61
C MET A 1 -5.36 40.49 14.87
N LEU A 2 -5.38 40.63 13.53
CA LEU A 2 -6.52 40.24 12.72
C LEU A 2 -6.65 38.70 12.75
N ARG A 3 -7.70 38.19 13.40
CA ARG A 3 -8.16 36.81 13.18
C ARG A 3 -8.69 36.78 11.74
N ALA A 4 -8.03 36.02 10.86
CA ALA A 4 -8.60 35.69 9.56
C ALA A 4 -10.01 35.09 9.77
N PRO A 5 -10.98 35.34 8.88
CA PRO A 5 -12.29 34.72 9.00
C PRO A 5 -12.09 33.20 8.99
N LEU A 6 -12.51 32.53 10.06
CA LEU A 6 -12.57 31.07 10.09
C LEU A 6 -13.44 30.65 8.91
N ALA A 7 -12.86 29.90 7.97
CA ALA A 7 -13.57 29.41 6.79
C ALA A 7 -14.90 28.78 7.23
N THR A 8 -15.99 29.19 6.57
CA THR A 8 -17.32 28.66 6.87
C THR A 8 -17.35 27.15 6.61
N ARG A 9 -18.24 26.43 7.31
CA ARG A 9 -18.38 24.97 7.21
C ARG A 9 -18.42 24.45 5.76
N GLY A 10 -19.12 25.17 4.87
CA GLY A 10 -19.20 24.83 3.45
C GLY A 10 -17.87 25.04 2.70
N GLN A 11 -17.12 26.09 3.06
CA GLN A 11 -15.81 26.38 2.46
C GLN A 11 -14.77 25.33 2.85
N VAL A 12 -14.77 24.88 4.11
CA VAL A 12 -13.85 23.82 4.57
C VAL A 12 -14.12 22.51 3.84
N LEU A 13 -15.39 22.08 3.75
CA LEU A 13 -15.74 20.85 3.06
C LEU A 13 -15.42 20.93 1.55
N TYR A 14 -15.70 22.08 0.93
CA TYR A 14 -15.36 22.32 -0.47
C TYR A 14 -13.84 22.23 -0.72
N LEU A 15 -13.02 22.85 0.14
CA LEU A 15 -11.56 22.76 0.04
C LEU A 15 -11.10 21.31 0.19
N LEU A 16 -11.59 20.58 1.20
CA LEU A 16 -11.20 19.18 1.42
C LEU A 16 -11.58 18.26 0.25
N GLN A 17 -12.63 18.57 -0.50
CA GLN A 17 -13.10 17.77 -1.64
C GLN A 17 -12.38 18.13 -2.95
N ASN A 18 -11.98 19.39 -3.13
CA ASN A 18 -11.43 19.88 -4.40
C ASN A 18 -9.91 20.08 -4.39
N GLU A 19 -9.28 20.08 -3.22
CA GLU A 19 -7.84 20.26 -3.12
C GLU A 19 -7.09 18.96 -3.42
N THR A 20 -6.57 18.85 -4.65
CA THR A 20 -5.86 17.65 -5.13
C THR A 20 -4.37 17.64 -4.80
N GLU A 21 -3.79 18.78 -4.44
CA GLU A 21 -2.36 18.88 -4.12
C GLU A 21 -2.05 18.60 -2.64
N MET A 22 -3.07 18.58 -1.79
CA MET A 22 -2.90 18.33 -0.36
C MET A 22 -2.82 16.82 -0.05
N ARG A 23 -1.85 16.44 0.78
CA ARG A 23 -1.69 15.06 1.24
C ARG A 23 -2.90 14.61 2.05
N LEU A 24 -3.18 13.31 2.05
CA LEU A 24 -4.35 12.75 2.74
C LEU A 24 -4.30 13.04 4.25
N GLU A 25 -3.14 12.87 4.86
CA GLU A 25 -2.90 13.13 6.29
C GLU A 25 -3.23 14.57 6.69
N ASP A 26 -2.85 15.54 5.86
CA ASP A 26 -3.15 16.96 6.10
C ASP A 26 -4.65 17.20 5.96
N ARG A 27 -5.28 16.67 4.90
CA ARG A 27 -6.74 16.78 4.70
C ARG A 27 -7.52 16.20 5.88
N VAL A 28 -7.11 15.05 6.39
CA VAL A 28 -7.74 14.40 7.55
C VAL A 28 -7.49 15.22 8.82
N ALA A 29 -6.29 15.76 9.03
CA ALA A 29 -6.01 16.65 10.16
C ALA A 29 -6.88 17.92 10.13
N PHE A 30 -7.00 18.57 8.97
CA PHE A 30 -7.90 19.71 8.77
C PHE A 30 -9.36 19.34 9.03
N ALA A 31 -9.82 18.19 8.53
CA ALA A 31 -11.16 17.70 8.80
C ALA A 31 -11.43 17.56 10.31
N CYS A 32 -10.49 16.97 11.06
CA CYS A 32 -10.61 16.81 12.52
C CYS A 32 -10.66 18.14 13.28
N ILE A 33 -9.96 19.18 12.80
CA ILE A 33 -9.92 20.48 13.48
C ILE A 33 -11.20 21.30 13.22
N PHE A 34 -11.75 21.21 12.00
CA PHE A 34 -12.74 22.18 11.52
C PHE A 34 -14.13 21.60 11.22
N LEU A 35 -14.27 20.28 11.06
CA LEU A 35 -15.57 19.66 10.82
C LEU A 35 -16.25 19.25 12.14
N PRO A 36 -17.57 19.47 12.29
CA PRO A 36 -18.32 18.87 13.39
C PRO A 36 -18.43 17.35 13.21
N ASP A 37 -18.62 16.62 14.31
CA ASP A 37 -18.62 15.15 14.37
C ASP A 37 -19.42 14.46 13.25
N SER A 38 -20.63 14.95 12.94
CA SER A 38 -21.47 14.35 11.89
C SER A 38 -20.87 14.50 10.50
N ALA A 39 -20.31 15.67 10.18
CA ALA A 39 -19.66 15.93 8.91
C ALA A 39 -18.29 15.26 8.82
N LEU A 40 -17.56 15.17 9.94
CA LEU A 40 -16.30 14.44 10.02
C LEU A 40 -16.51 12.95 9.76
N HIS A 41 -17.53 12.36 10.38
CA HIS A 41 -17.87 10.96 10.19
C HIS A 41 -18.23 10.66 8.72
N GLU A 42 -19.05 11.51 8.11
CA GLU A 42 -19.39 11.40 6.68
C GLU A 42 -18.15 11.55 5.78
N TYR A 43 -17.31 12.54 6.06
CA TYR A 43 -16.07 12.78 5.30
C TYR A 43 -15.12 11.59 5.36
N VAL A 44 -14.83 11.07 6.56
CA VAL A 44 -13.94 9.91 6.73
C VAL A 44 -14.51 8.68 6.05
N ARG A 45 -15.82 8.43 6.19
CA ARG A 45 -16.49 7.29 5.54
C ARG A 45 -16.42 7.38 4.02
N ALA A 46 -16.75 8.54 3.44
CA ALA A 46 -16.73 8.74 2.00
C ALA A 46 -15.30 8.64 1.43
N THR A 47 -14.34 9.28 2.09
CA THR A 47 -12.93 9.26 1.69
C THR A 47 -12.34 7.85 1.78
N SER A 48 -12.64 7.12 2.86
CA SER A 48 -12.22 5.72 3.02
C SER A 48 -12.79 4.84 1.91
N ALA A 49 -14.08 4.97 1.61
CA ALA A 49 -14.72 4.21 0.52
C ALA A 49 -14.11 4.53 -0.86
N GLU A 50 -13.81 5.79 -1.15
CA GLU A 50 -13.15 6.20 -2.40
C GLU A 50 -11.75 5.59 -2.52
N LEU A 51 -10.93 5.70 -1.47
CA LEU A 51 -9.57 5.16 -1.46
C LEU A 51 -9.56 3.63 -1.57
N CYS A 52 -10.47 2.95 -0.87
CA CYS A 52 -10.70 1.51 -1.02
C CYS A 52 -11.09 1.15 -2.45
N GLY A 53 -12.01 1.89 -3.06
CA GLY A 53 -12.48 1.65 -4.42
C GLY A 53 -11.37 1.77 -5.47
N ARG A 54 -10.48 2.75 -5.29
CA ARG A 54 -9.31 3.00 -6.15
C ARG A 54 -8.12 2.10 -5.84
N GLY A 55 -8.12 1.43 -4.68
CA GLY A 55 -6.96 0.71 -4.16
C GLY A 55 -5.82 1.62 -3.77
N ALA A 56 -6.08 2.86 -3.36
CA ALA A 56 -5.03 3.82 -3.03
C ALA A 56 -4.44 3.53 -1.65
N LEU A 57 -3.20 3.00 -1.60
CA LEU A 57 -2.59 2.47 -0.36
C LEU A 57 -2.54 3.45 0.82
N GLY A 58 -2.49 4.77 0.56
CA GLY A 58 -2.61 5.80 1.60
C GLY A 58 -3.90 5.69 2.44
N GLY A 59 -4.94 5.05 1.92
CA GLY A 59 -6.17 4.73 2.64
C GLY A 59 -5.99 3.88 3.90
N VAL A 60 -4.84 3.23 4.08
CA VAL A 60 -4.46 2.55 5.32
C VAL A 60 -4.49 3.50 6.52
N LEU A 61 -4.28 4.80 6.30
CA LEU A 61 -4.46 5.83 7.33
C LEU A 61 -5.86 5.82 7.94
N LEU A 62 -6.89 5.55 7.13
CA LEU A 62 -8.29 5.58 7.52
C LEU A 62 -8.85 4.21 7.88
N THR A 63 -8.39 3.14 7.22
CA THR A 63 -8.85 1.77 7.49
C THR A 63 -8.08 1.11 8.63
N GLY A 64 -6.92 1.65 9.00
CA GLY A 64 -5.96 0.99 9.89
C GLY A 64 -5.51 -0.36 9.34
N ALA A 65 -5.16 -1.27 10.25
CA ALA A 65 -4.84 -2.67 9.96
C ALA A 65 -5.97 -3.62 10.41
N GLY A 66 -7.22 -3.17 10.25
CA GLY A 66 -8.42 -3.92 10.60
C GLY A 66 -9.06 -4.64 9.40
N LEU A 67 -10.30 -5.13 9.59
CA LEU A 67 -11.08 -5.77 8.53
C LEU A 67 -11.29 -4.85 7.31
N ASP A 68 -11.43 -3.54 7.54
CA ASP A 68 -11.63 -2.54 6.49
C ASP A 68 -10.40 -2.36 5.60
N ALA A 69 -9.21 -2.78 6.06
CA ALA A 69 -7.98 -2.73 5.28
C ALA A 69 -7.93 -3.83 4.20
N LEU A 70 -8.63 -4.95 4.43
CA LEU A 70 -8.60 -6.09 3.50
C LEU A 70 -9.09 -5.74 2.09
N PRO A 71 -10.26 -5.09 1.88
CA PRO A 71 -10.69 -4.70 0.54
C PRO A 71 -9.75 -3.67 -0.10
N LEU A 72 -9.19 -2.74 0.68
CA LEU A 72 -8.22 -1.75 0.19
C LEU A 72 -6.96 -2.43 -0.36
N LEU A 73 -6.35 -3.31 0.43
CA LEU A 73 -5.12 -4.02 0.06
C LEU A 73 -5.36 -4.99 -1.09
N GLN A 74 -6.51 -5.68 -1.11
CA GLN A 74 -6.90 -6.51 -2.24
C GLN A 74 -6.99 -5.70 -3.53
N ARG A 75 -7.61 -4.51 -3.50
CA ARG A 75 -7.72 -3.65 -4.67
C ARG A 75 -6.35 -3.11 -5.11
N TRP A 76 -5.48 -2.74 -4.18
CA TRP A 76 -4.09 -2.36 -4.49
C TRP A 76 -3.35 -3.49 -5.21
N LEU A 77 -3.45 -4.71 -4.69
CA LEU A 77 -2.84 -5.90 -5.31
C LEU A 77 -3.37 -6.14 -6.73
N GLU A 78 -4.70 -6.03 -6.93
CA GLU A 78 -5.31 -6.18 -8.26
C GLU A 78 -4.86 -5.12 -9.26
N ALA A 79 -4.67 -3.88 -8.80
CA ALA A 79 -4.28 -2.76 -9.66
C ALA A 79 -2.78 -2.76 -10.00
N THR A 80 -1.93 -3.23 -9.08
CA THR A 80 -0.46 -3.07 -9.19
C THR A 80 0.30 -4.39 -9.36
N GLY A 81 -0.28 -5.51 -8.93
CA GLY A 81 0.44 -6.78 -8.79
C GLY A 81 1.43 -6.81 -7.62
N ASP A 82 1.52 -5.76 -6.81
CA ASP A 82 2.47 -5.66 -5.70
C ASP A 82 2.00 -6.46 -4.48
N VAL A 83 2.27 -7.76 -4.54
CA VAL A 83 2.01 -8.70 -3.44
C VAL A 83 2.92 -8.45 -2.23
N GLN A 84 4.08 -7.83 -2.44
CA GLN A 84 5.07 -7.62 -1.39
C GLN A 84 4.57 -6.60 -0.37
N SER A 85 4.00 -5.49 -0.83
CA SER A 85 3.40 -4.47 0.05
C SER A 85 2.26 -5.04 0.90
N VAL A 86 1.33 -5.79 0.30
CA VAL A 86 0.17 -6.33 1.04
C VAL A 86 0.57 -7.46 1.99
N ALA A 87 1.52 -8.33 1.61
CA ALA A 87 2.05 -9.39 2.46
C ALA A 87 2.81 -8.81 3.66
N LEU A 88 3.57 -7.72 3.46
CA LEU A 88 4.29 -7.05 4.54
C LEU A 88 3.33 -6.43 5.56
N VAL A 89 2.28 -5.73 5.10
CA VAL A 89 1.24 -5.16 5.96
C VAL A 89 0.57 -6.27 6.77
N ALA A 90 0.17 -7.37 6.11
CA ALA A 90 -0.43 -8.50 6.79
C ALA A 90 0.50 -9.08 7.87
N ALA A 91 1.75 -9.41 7.52
CA ALA A 91 2.68 -10.04 8.44
C ALA A 91 3.05 -9.18 9.66
N ARG A 92 3.00 -7.84 9.53
CA ARG A 92 3.45 -6.91 10.58
C ARG A 92 2.32 -6.28 11.38
N CYS A 93 1.15 -6.12 10.79
CA CYS A 93 0.09 -5.30 11.36
C CYS A 93 -1.19 -6.07 11.67
N PHE A 94 -1.42 -7.24 11.06
CA PHE A 94 -2.66 -7.97 11.24
C PHE A 94 -2.68 -8.77 12.54
N THR A 95 -3.87 -8.86 13.12
CA THR A 95 -4.15 -9.75 14.24
C THR A 95 -4.14 -11.21 13.78
N PRO A 96 -4.01 -12.19 14.70
CA PRO A 96 -4.08 -13.61 14.36
C PRO A 96 -5.35 -14.01 13.59
N ASP A 97 -6.49 -13.35 13.85
CA ASP A 97 -7.74 -13.64 13.14
C ASP A 97 -7.72 -13.11 11.71
N LEU A 98 -7.17 -11.93 11.48
CA LEU A 98 -6.99 -11.38 10.13
C LEU A 98 -5.96 -12.16 9.30
N LEU A 99 -4.97 -12.78 9.95
CA LEU A 99 -4.02 -13.68 9.31
C LEU A 99 -4.67 -14.98 8.82
N ARG A 100 -5.82 -15.37 9.37
CA ARG A 100 -6.60 -16.54 8.91
C ARG A 100 -7.53 -16.22 7.75
N ASP A 101 -7.69 -14.94 7.38
CA ASP A 101 -8.49 -14.58 6.21
C ASP A 101 -7.88 -15.21 4.95
N PRO A 102 -8.70 -15.85 4.08
CA PRO A 102 -8.21 -16.51 2.88
C PRO A 102 -7.40 -15.61 1.95
N ARG A 103 -7.72 -14.32 1.88
CA ARG A 103 -6.97 -13.34 1.08
C ARG A 103 -5.58 -13.15 1.66
N THR A 104 -5.50 -12.93 2.97
CA THR A 104 -4.24 -12.76 3.68
C THR A 104 -3.33 -13.98 3.51
N LEU A 105 -3.87 -15.18 3.70
CA LEU A 105 -3.13 -16.43 3.49
C LEU A 105 -2.61 -16.52 2.05
N ASN A 106 -3.43 -16.15 1.07
CA ASN A 106 -3.02 -16.16 -0.34
C ASN A 106 -1.92 -15.14 -0.63
N TRP A 107 -1.96 -13.95 -0.03
CA TRP A 107 -0.91 -12.94 -0.20
C TRP A 107 0.43 -13.42 0.36
N LEU A 108 0.41 -14.01 1.55
CA LEU A 108 1.62 -14.55 2.19
C LEU A 108 2.21 -15.71 1.38
N ASP A 109 1.38 -16.63 0.90
CA ASP A 109 1.80 -17.76 0.07
C ASP A 109 2.40 -17.32 -1.27
N ARG A 110 1.75 -16.36 -1.94
CA ARG A 110 2.26 -15.76 -3.18
C ARG A 110 3.58 -15.01 -2.95
N TYR A 111 3.73 -14.33 -1.83
CA TYR A 111 4.98 -13.67 -1.48
C TYR A 111 6.12 -14.66 -1.26
N ASP A 112 5.89 -15.77 -0.54
CA ASP A 112 6.89 -16.84 -0.37
C ASP A 112 7.28 -17.44 -1.71
N THR A 113 6.28 -17.80 -2.53
CA THR A 113 6.49 -18.37 -3.87
C THR A 113 7.30 -17.42 -4.75
N TYR A 114 6.89 -16.15 -4.86
CA TYR A 114 7.58 -15.15 -5.65
C TYR A 114 9.04 -14.96 -5.21
N THR A 115 9.26 -14.89 -3.89
CA THR A 115 10.60 -14.71 -3.33
C THR A 115 11.48 -15.93 -3.63
N ARG A 116 10.96 -17.14 -3.41
CA ARG A 116 11.67 -18.40 -3.71
C ARG A 116 12.01 -18.53 -5.19
N ASP A 117 11.06 -18.25 -6.07
CA ASP A 117 11.25 -18.37 -7.52
C ASP A 117 12.27 -17.35 -8.02
N THR A 118 12.18 -16.11 -7.53
CA THR A 118 13.15 -15.06 -7.86
C THR A 118 14.57 -15.46 -7.41
N LEU A 119 14.72 -15.95 -6.19
CA LEU A 119 16.01 -16.43 -5.68
C LEU A 119 16.54 -17.63 -6.48
N LEU A 120 15.67 -18.56 -6.88
CA LEU A 120 16.03 -19.69 -7.74
C LEU A 120 16.54 -19.22 -9.10
N LEU A 121 15.85 -18.28 -9.74
CA LEU A 121 16.24 -17.71 -11.02
C LEU A 121 17.61 -17.03 -10.94
N TRP A 122 17.85 -16.21 -9.90
CA TRP A 122 19.16 -15.61 -9.67
C TRP A 122 20.26 -16.65 -9.49
N ASN A 123 20.02 -17.69 -8.71
CA ASN A 123 20.97 -18.78 -8.51
C ASN A 123 21.31 -19.50 -9.83
N LEU A 124 20.32 -19.74 -10.70
CA LEU A 124 20.53 -20.33 -12.02
C LEU A 124 21.33 -19.39 -12.94
N LEU A 125 21.03 -18.10 -12.93
CA LEU A 125 21.74 -17.10 -13.72
C LEU A 125 23.22 -17.02 -13.32
N LEU A 126 23.50 -16.92 -12.01
CA LEU A 126 24.86 -16.89 -11.47
C LEU A 126 25.65 -18.15 -11.85
N ARG A 127 25.01 -19.33 -11.82
CA ARG A 127 25.63 -20.58 -12.27
C ARG A 127 25.98 -20.55 -13.76
N LYS A 128 25.09 -20.02 -14.62
CA LYS A 128 25.35 -19.88 -16.06
C LYS A 128 26.51 -18.94 -16.33
N LEU A 129 26.57 -17.79 -15.64
CA LEU A 129 27.66 -16.82 -15.80
C LEU A 129 29.01 -17.42 -15.37
N ARG A 130 29.06 -18.05 -14.20
CA ARG A 130 30.27 -18.73 -13.71
C ARG A 130 30.78 -19.84 -14.65
N ASN A 131 29.87 -20.60 -15.26
CA ASN A 131 30.25 -21.65 -16.21
C ASN A 131 30.76 -21.07 -17.54
N ARG A 132 30.25 -19.92 -17.99
CA ARG A 132 30.80 -19.19 -19.15
C ARG A 132 32.21 -18.66 -18.87
N GLU A 133 32.45 -18.08 -17.71
CA GLU A 133 33.79 -17.59 -17.33
C GLU A 133 34.83 -18.71 -17.28
N ARG A 134 34.47 -19.87 -16.71
CA ARG A 134 35.35 -21.06 -16.73
C ARG A 134 35.67 -21.49 -18.16
N SER A 135 34.68 -21.55 -19.04
CA SER A 135 34.87 -21.95 -20.45
C SER A 135 35.82 -21.00 -21.21
N ILE A 136 35.76 -19.69 -20.92
CA ILE A 136 36.67 -18.69 -21.50
C ILE A 136 38.09 -18.82 -20.92
N SER A 137 38.21 -19.11 -19.62
CA SER A 137 39.52 -19.33 -18.99
C SER A 137 40.22 -20.57 -19.52
N TYR A 138 39.50 -21.65 -19.83
CA TYR A 138 40.07 -22.82 -20.51
C TYR A 138 40.61 -22.45 -21.90
N PHE A 139 39.96 -21.54 -22.64
CA PHE A 139 40.43 -21.13 -23.97
C PHE A 139 41.68 -20.23 -23.92
N LYS A 140 41.79 -19.35 -22.91
CA LYS A 140 42.98 -18.48 -22.73
C LYS A 140 44.22 -19.20 -22.21
N GLY A 141 44.07 -20.38 -21.59
CA GLY A 141 45.19 -21.18 -21.10
C GLY A 141 45.91 -22.01 -22.18
N TYR A 142 45.41 -22.01 -23.40
CA TYR A 142 45.95 -22.75 -24.56
C TYR A 142 46.57 -21.85 -25.64
N SER A 143 46.72 -20.55 -25.38
CA SER A 143 47.34 -19.55 -26.27
C SER A 143 48.54 -18.91 -25.60
#